data_AF-A0A8A7KDP2-F1
#
_entry.id   AF-A0A8A7KDP2-F1
#
_cell.length_a   1.000
_cell.length_b   1.000
_cell.length_c   1.000
_cell.angle_alpha   90.00
_cell.angle_beta   90.00
_cell.angle_gamma   90.00
#
_symmetry.space_group_name_H-M   'P 1'
#
loop_
_entity.id
_entity.type
_entity.pdbx_description
1 polymer ?
#
loop_
_entity_poly.entity_id
_entity_poly.type
_entity_poly.pdbx_seq_one_letter_code
_entity_poly.pdbx_strand_id
1 'polypeptide(L)'
;MRKDIAEDPERNRIILDLDVYIFKRIENEEEKEERRKEIFEFIQYLKEEGLFEYLELGVIFIDERVLAPSYKKYKYEISGSRKVKEEIDGEIVRMPPRDLRKEMSGVLQQEVNEMSEEELLARMRKIRKDELSRSGIEEYNMAYFSEVFSPGILKERYSTSLEANPNIKKNYKKIEDIKIPEGLNYIFINEERKE
;
A
#
# COMPACT_ATOMS: atom_id res chain seq x y z
N MET A 1 15.02 26.83 -3.32
CA MET A 1 15.89 25.86 -4.02
C MET A 1 17.32 26.05 -3.52
N ARG A 2 18.01 24.99 -3.08
CA ARG A 2 19.42 25.11 -2.64
C ARG A 2 20.29 25.54 -3.85
N LYS A 3 21.32 26.35 -3.61
CA LYS A 3 22.15 26.96 -4.68
C LYS A 3 22.91 25.93 -5.52
N ASP A 4 23.37 24.85 -4.91
CA ASP A 4 24.03 23.72 -5.54
C ASP A 4 23.13 22.98 -6.55
N ILE A 5 21.84 22.78 -6.25
CA ILE A 5 20.88 22.21 -7.21
C ILE A 5 20.67 23.12 -8.40
N ALA A 6 20.68 24.44 -8.19
CA ALA A 6 20.54 25.41 -9.28
C ALA A 6 21.78 25.47 -10.19
N GLU A 7 22.97 25.14 -9.66
CA GLU A 7 24.25 25.16 -10.37
C GLU A 7 24.53 23.88 -11.17
N ASP A 8 24.16 22.71 -10.64
CA ASP A 8 24.24 21.41 -11.35
C ASP A 8 23.03 20.53 -11.01
N PRO A 9 21.88 20.76 -11.67
CA PRO A 9 20.62 20.07 -11.35
C PRO A 9 20.70 18.56 -11.50
N GLU A 10 21.46 18.06 -12.48
CA GLU A 10 21.55 16.62 -12.75
C GLU A 10 22.37 15.89 -11.69
N ARG A 11 23.50 16.48 -11.23
CA ARG A 11 24.31 15.85 -10.17
C ARG A 11 23.75 16.06 -8.77
N ASN A 12 23.05 17.16 -8.53
CA ASN A 12 22.60 17.54 -7.20
C ASN A 12 21.08 17.33 -6.99
N ARG A 13 20.39 16.68 -7.93
CA ARG A 13 18.96 16.35 -7.80
C ARG A 13 18.68 15.54 -6.55
N ILE A 14 17.52 15.79 -5.96
CA ILE A 14 16.98 15.01 -4.85
C ILE A 14 16.09 13.93 -5.44
N ILE A 15 16.49 12.66 -5.25
CA ILE A 15 15.61 11.52 -5.49
C ILE A 15 14.88 11.23 -4.18
N LEU A 16 13.55 11.24 -4.24
CA LEU A 16 12.70 11.06 -3.08
C LEU A 16 11.95 9.74 -3.22
N ASP A 17 12.20 8.83 -2.29
CA ASP A 17 11.63 7.49 -2.23
C ASP A 17 10.83 7.39 -0.92
N LEU A 18 9.50 7.38 -1.03
CA LEU A 18 8.57 7.48 0.10
C LEU A 18 7.60 6.32 0.11
N ASP A 19 7.58 5.58 1.21
CA ASP A 19 6.55 4.59 1.50
C ASP A 19 5.72 5.04 2.71
N VAL A 20 4.43 5.24 2.50
CA VAL A 20 3.45 5.64 3.51
C VAL A 20 2.57 4.43 3.83
N TYR A 21 2.70 3.92 5.06
CA TYR A 21 1.91 2.79 5.54
C TYR A 21 0.74 3.27 6.40
N ILE A 22 -0.47 2.92 6.01
CA ILE A 22 -1.72 3.24 6.72
C ILE A 22 -2.30 1.93 7.24
N PHE A 23 -2.31 1.75 8.57
CA PHE A 23 -2.87 0.57 9.24
C PHE A 23 -4.36 0.73 9.47
N LYS A 24 -5.11 0.84 8.37
CA LYS A 24 -6.56 0.95 8.36
C LYS A 24 -7.06 0.52 6.99
N ARG A 25 -8.06 -0.37 6.97
CA ARG A 25 -8.71 -0.76 5.70
C ARG A 25 -9.64 0.36 5.22
N ILE A 26 -9.82 0.45 3.91
CA ILE A 26 -10.87 1.26 3.31
C ILE A 26 -12.16 0.43 3.32
N GLU A 27 -13.21 0.93 3.96
CA GLU A 27 -14.45 0.18 4.18
C GLU A 27 -15.46 0.32 3.04
N ASN A 28 -15.43 1.44 2.33
CA ASN A 28 -16.37 1.75 1.26
C ASN A 28 -15.78 2.73 0.23
N GLU A 29 -16.50 2.92 -0.88
CA GLU A 29 -16.05 3.81 -1.96
C GLU A 29 -16.00 5.29 -1.56
N GLU A 30 -16.80 5.75 -0.59
CA GLU A 30 -16.73 7.13 -0.09
C GLU A 30 -15.40 7.38 0.62
N GLU A 31 -15.01 6.51 1.56
CA GLU A 31 -13.71 6.57 2.22
C GLU A 31 -12.56 6.45 1.20
N LYS A 32 -12.72 5.61 0.17
CA LYS A 32 -11.74 5.47 -0.91
C LYS A 32 -11.53 6.79 -1.67
N GLU A 33 -12.60 7.52 -1.96
CA GLU A 33 -12.52 8.83 -2.61
C GLU A 33 -11.91 9.89 -1.68
N GLU A 34 -12.16 9.83 -0.37
CA GLU A 34 -11.48 10.69 0.61
C GLU A 34 -9.97 10.40 0.64
N ARG A 35 -9.57 9.12 0.73
CA ARG A 35 -8.14 8.74 0.67
C ARG A 35 -7.50 9.20 -0.65
N ARG A 36 -8.23 9.12 -1.77
CA ARG A 36 -7.75 9.62 -3.07
C ARG A 36 -7.48 11.13 -3.03
N LYS A 37 -8.35 11.91 -2.39
CA LYS A 37 -8.16 13.36 -2.22
C LYS A 37 -6.94 13.67 -1.36
N GLU A 38 -6.77 12.99 -0.23
CA GLU A 38 -5.61 13.17 0.67
C GLU A 38 -4.29 12.89 -0.06
N ILE A 39 -4.20 11.80 -0.83
CA ILE A 39 -3.02 11.47 -1.63
C ILE A 39 -2.78 12.55 -2.70
N PHE A 40 -3.84 13.01 -3.38
CA PHE A 40 -3.73 14.04 -4.40
C PHE A 40 -3.24 15.39 -3.84
N GLU A 41 -3.77 15.81 -2.69
CA GLU A 41 -3.36 17.02 -1.98
C GLU A 41 -1.91 16.94 -1.52
N PHE A 42 -1.49 15.79 -0.97
CA PHE A 42 -0.10 15.55 -0.60
C PHE A 42 0.85 15.68 -1.79
N ILE A 43 0.46 15.18 -2.96
CA ILE A 43 1.25 15.33 -4.20
C ILE A 43 1.30 16.79 -4.66
N GLN A 44 0.22 17.56 -4.54
CA GLN A 44 0.28 18.98 -4.90
C GLN A 44 1.21 19.75 -3.96
N TYR A 45 1.16 19.47 -2.66
CA TYR A 45 2.11 20.01 -1.68
C TYR A 45 3.57 19.69 -2.07
N LEU A 46 3.87 18.43 -2.41
CA LEU A 46 5.23 18.04 -2.85
C LEU A 46 5.67 18.76 -4.14
N LYS A 47 4.75 19.13 -5.03
CA LYS A 47 5.07 19.94 -6.21
C LYS A 47 5.38 21.39 -5.85
N GLU A 48 4.59 21.98 -4.95
CA GLU A 48 4.81 23.35 -4.46
C GLU A 48 6.17 23.48 -3.78
N GLU A 49 6.58 22.45 -3.03
CA GLU A 49 7.90 22.37 -2.39
C GLU A 49 9.04 21.97 -3.35
N GLY A 50 8.74 21.69 -4.62
CA GLY A 50 9.74 21.28 -5.62
C GLY A 50 10.36 19.89 -5.38
N LEU A 51 9.65 19.02 -4.66
CA LEU A 51 10.08 17.66 -4.29
C LEU A 51 9.51 16.56 -5.22
N PHE A 52 8.62 16.93 -6.14
CA PHE A 52 7.93 15.97 -7.00
C PHE A 52 8.77 15.45 -8.17
N GLU A 53 9.76 16.20 -8.67
CA GLU A 53 10.39 15.93 -9.98
C GLU A 53 10.99 14.52 -10.12
N TYR A 54 11.56 14.00 -9.04
CA TYR A 54 12.11 12.64 -8.93
C TYR A 54 11.53 11.89 -7.72
N LEU A 55 10.20 12.03 -7.52
CA LEU A 55 9.43 11.30 -6.51
C LEU A 55 9.02 9.92 -7.02
N GLU A 56 9.23 8.91 -6.17
CA GLU A 56 8.54 7.61 -6.14
C GLU A 56 7.83 7.51 -4.79
N LEU A 57 6.51 7.33 -4.84
CA LEU A 57 5.66 7.29 -3.65
C LEU A 57 4.77 6.05 -3.69
N GLY A 58 4.88 5.19 -2.68
CA GLY A 58 3.94 4.14 -2.34
C GLY A 58 3.04 4.57 -1.18
N VAL A 59 1.73 4.41 -1.32
CA VAL A 59 0.76 4.53 -0.21
C VAL A 59 0.08 3.18 -0.03
N ILE A 60 0.36 2.53 1.08
CA ILE A 60 0.02 1.12 1.33
C ILE A 60 -0.99 1.03 2.47
N PHE A 61 -2.20 0.55 2.16
CA PHE A 61 -3.27 0.34 3.14
C PHE A 61 -3.20 -1.09 3.66
N ILE A 62 -2.62 -1.24 4.86
CA ILE A 62 -2.49 -2.51 5.56
C ILE A 62 -3.70 -2.69 6.48
N ASP A 63 -4.27 -3.89 6.45
CA ASP A 63 -5.34 -4.25 7.37
C ASP A 63 -4.86 -4.26 8.83
N GLU A 64 -5.54 -3.54 9.71
CA GLU A 64 -5.17 -3.41 11.12
C GLU A 64 -5.15 -4.75 11.89
N ARG A 65 -5.79 -5.81 11.37
CA ARG A 65 -5.70 -7.17 11.94
C ARG A 65 -4.29 -7.72 12.00
N VAL A 66 -3.33 -7.14 11.29
CA VAL A 66 -1.90 -7.47 11.49
C VAL A 66 -1.36 -7.06 12.86
N LEU A 67 -2.04 -6.14 13.55
CA LEU A 67 -1.68 -5.67 14.88
C LEU A 67 -2.17 -6.60 15.98
N ALA A 68 -3.12 -7.50 15.68
CA ALA A 68 -3.70 -8.37 16.69
C ALA A 68 -2.66 -9.32 17.32
N PRO A 69 -2.74 -9.62 18.64
CA PRO A 69 -1.86 -10.55 19.35
C PRO A 69 -1.58 -11.86 18.63
N SER A 70 -2.60 -12.50 18.07
CA SER A 70 -2.49 -13.81 17.42
C SER A 70 -2.00 -13.73 15.97
N TYR A 71 -1.82 -12.54 15.39
CA TYR A 71 -1.45 -12.40 13.98
C TYR A 71 -0.17 -13.16 13.63
N LYS A 72 0.86 -13.10 14.50
CA LYS A 72 2.13 -13.80 14.25
C LYS A 72 1.95 -15.31 14.12
N LYS A 73 1.06 -15.92 14.93
CA LYS A 73 0.73 -17.35 14.84
C LYS A 73 0.10 -17.65 13.48
N TYR A 74 -0.95 -16.91 13.12
CA TYR A 74 -1.65 -17.12 11.85
C TYR A 74 -0.76 -16.84 10.64
N LYS A 75 0.15 -15.86 10.69
CA LYS A 75 1.14 -15.63 9.64
C LYS A 75 1.94 -16.90 9.33
N TYR A 76 2.39 -17.63 10.35
CA TYR A 76 3.11 -18.90 10.15
C TYR A 76 2.23 -20.00 9.56
N GLU A 77 0.99 -20.13 10.03
CA GLU A 77 0.03 -21.11 9.49
C GLU A 77 -0.31 -20.83 8.03
N ILE A 78 -0.55 -19.56 7.69
CA ILE A 78 -0.78 -19.06 6.34
C ILE A 78 0.42 -19.39 5.45
N SER A 79 1.65 -19.09 5.88
CA SER A 79 2.87 -19.41 5.14
C SER A 79 3.08 -20.92 4.95
N GLY A 80 2.76 -21.74 5.96
CA GLY A 80 2.91 -23.20 5.91
C GLY A 80 1.78 -23.94 5.19
N SER A 81 0.64 -23.29 4.94
CA SER A 81 -0.51 -23.91 4.30
C SER A 81 -0.27 -24.25 2.82
N ARG A 82 -0.91 -25.33 2.35
CA ARG A 82 -0.96 -25.65 0.92
C ARG A 82 -1.87 -24.65 0.21
N LYS A 83 -1.28 -23.80 -0.64
CA LYS A 83 -2.02 -22.79 -1.39
C LYS A 83 -2.98 -23.42 -2.40
N VAL A 84 -4.13 -22.79 -2.55
CA VAL A 84 -5.17 -23.11 -3.53
C VAL A 84 -5.20 -22.02 -4.61
N LYS A 85 -5.66 -22.38 -5.82
CA LYS A 85 -5.88 -21.39 -6.89
C LYS A 85 -7.22 -20.72 -6.65
N GLU A 86 -7.24 -19.40 -6.69
CA GLU A 86 -8.45 -18.58 -6.69
C GLU A 86 -8.40 -17.62 -7.89
N GLU A 87 -9.55 -17.32 -8.48
CA GLU A 87 -9.68 -16.33 -9.55
C GLU A 87 -10.25 -15.04 -8.94
N ILE A 88 -9.50 -13.94 -9.05
CA ILE A 88 -9.86 -12.63 -8.52
C ILE A 88 -9.65 -11.62 -9.65
N ASP A 89 -10.70 -10.90 -10.05
CA ASP A 89 -10.68 -9.95 -11.16
C ASP A 89 -10.10 -10.52 -12.47
N GLY A 90 -10.34 -11.80 -12.75
CA GLY A 90 -9.83 -12.52 -13.92
C GLY A 90 -8.37 -12.97 -13.81
N GLU A 91 -7.71 -12.71 -12.68
CA GLU A 91 -6.34 -13.15 -12.39
C GLU A 91 -6.34 -14.40 -11.51
N ILE A 92 -5.50 -15.38 -11.84
CA ILE A 92 -5.34 -16.59 -11.03
C ILE A 92 -4.26 -16.35 -9.97
N VAL A 93 -4.68 -16.25 -8.71
CA VAL A 93 -3.80 -16.10 -7.54
C VAL A 93 -3.67 -17.39 -6.75
N ARG A 94 -2.58 -17.52 -5.98
CA ARG A 94 -2.34 -18.66 -5.08
C ARG A 94 -2.51 -18.24 -3.63
N MET A 95 -3.66 -18.61 -3.07
CA MET A 95 -4.11 -18.15 -1.77
C MET A 95 -4.07 -19.26 -0.71
N PRO A 96 -3.94 -18.91 0.57
CA PRO A 96 -4.19 -19.85 1.66
C PRO A 96 -5.63 -20.40 1.62
N PRO A 97 -5.89 -21.61 2.14
CA PRO A 97 -7.22 -22.20 2.15
C PRO A 97 -8.27 -21.26 2.76
N ARG A 98 -9.45 -21.18 2.13
CA ARG A 98 -10.53 -20.27 2.54
C ARG A 98 -10.96 -20.44 4.00
N ASP A 99 -11.05 -21.67 4.50
CA ASP A 99 -11.45 -21.94 5.89
C ASP A 99 -10.44 -21.36 6.89
N LEU A 100 -9.13 -21.51 6.62
CA LEU A 100 -8.08 -20.91 7.44
C LEU A 100 -8.16 -19.38 7.42
N ARG A 101 -8.37 -18.79 6.23
CA ARG A 101 -8.56 -17.34 6.09
C ARG A 101 -9.77 -16.85 6.87
N LYS A 102 -10.87 -17.62 6.86
CA LYS A 102 -12.11 -17.28 7.56
C LYS A 102 -11.93 -17.31 9.07
N GLU A 103 -11.35 -18.39 9.61
CA GLU A 103 -11.04 -18.52 11.03
C GLU A 103 -10.14 -17.37 11.49
N MET A 104 -9.01 -17.17 10.81
CA MET A 104 -8.06 -16.11 11.10
C MET A 104 -8.72 -14.72 11.09
N SER A 105 -9.54 -14.44 10.06
CA SER A 105 -10.19 -13.13 9.92
C SER A 105 -11.13 -12.85 11.09
N GLY A 106 -11.86 -13.85 11.57
CA GLY A 106 -12.77 -13.72 12.72
C GLY A 106 -12.02 -13.50 14.03
N VAL A 107 -11.01 -14.35 14.31
CA VAL A 107 -10.22 -14.26 15.55
C VAL A 107 -9.48 -12.92 15.64
N LEU A 108 -8.78 -12.52 14.58
CA LEU A 108 -8.01 -11.28 14.59
C LEU A 108 -8.89 -10.04 14.63
N GLN A 109 -10.08 -10.06 14.00
CA GLN A 109 -11.03 -8.94 14.10
C GLN A 109 -11.54 -8.78 15.53
N GLN A 110 -11.87 -9.88 16.22
CA GLN A 110 -12.28 -9.82 17.62
C GLN A 110 -11.18 -9.22 18.49
N GLU A 111 -9.94 -9.70 18.33
CA GLU A 111 -8.80 -9.20 19.09
C GLU A 111 -8.54 -7.71 18.86
N VAL A 112 -8.65 -7.22 17.62
CA VAL A 112 -8.52 -5.79 17.32
C VAL A 112 -9.66 -4.98 17.94
N ASN A 113 -10.90 -5.46 17.87
CA ASN A 113 -12.06 -4.76 18.42
C ASN A 113 -12.00 -4.62 19.96
N GLU A 114 -11.30 -5.53 20.64
CA GLU A 114 -11.10 -5.50 22.09
C GLU A 114 -9.94 -4.57 22.52
N MET A 115 -9.11 -4.11 21.57
CA MET A 115 -7.98 -3.24 21.86
C MET A 115 -8.38 -1.76 21.89
N SER A 116 -7.71 -1.02 22.76
CA SER A 116 -7.74 0.45 22.77
C SER A 116 -6.92 1.06 21.62
N GLU A 117 -7.20 2.32 21.30
CA GLU A 117 -6.41 3.09 20.32
C GLU A 117 -4.93 3.18 20.73
N GLU A 118 -4.66 3.40 22.03
CA GLU A 118 -3.30 3.44 22.55
C GLU A 118 -2.56 2.11 22.35
N GLU A 119 -3.25 0.98 22.52
CA GLU A 119 -2.68 -0.34 22.27
C GLU A 119 -2.41 -0.57 20.78
N LEU A 120 -3.33 -0.19 19.89
CA LEU A 120 -3.13 -0.26 18.43
C LEU A 120 -1.90 0.54 18.01
N LEU A 121 -1.81 1.80 18.46
CA LEU A 121 -0.67 2.69 18.19
C LEU A 121 0.65 2.12 18.76
N ALA A 122 0.63 1.60 19.99
CA ALA A 122 1.81 1.00 20.61
C ALA A 122 2.30 -0.23 19.84
N ARG A 123 1.39 -1.00 19.23
CA ARG A 123 1.75 -2.16 18.41
C ARG A 123 2.24 -1.76 17.02
N MET A 124 1.57 -0.81 16.38
CA MET A 124 2.03 -0.24 15.11
C MET A 124 3.47 0.26 15.20
N ARG A 125 3.82 0.97 16.28
CA ARG A 125 5.18 1.47 16.54
C ARG A 125 6.24 0.37 16.78
N LYS A 126 5.83 -0.87 17.08
CA LYS A 126 6.75 -2.00 17.28
C LYS A 126 7.12 -2.70 15.98
N ILE A 127 6.40 -2.42 14.88
CA ILE A 127 6.68 -3.01 13.57
C ILE A 127 8.05 -2.50 13.10
N ARG A 128 8.93 -3.42 12.75
CA ARG A 128 10.26 -3.05 12.28
C ARG A 128 10.19 -2.69 10.79
N LYS A 129 11.06 -1.78 10.35
CA LYS A 129 11.09 -1.34 8.94
C LYS A 129 11.26 -2.51 7.96
N ASP A 130 12.06 -3.51 8.29
CA ASP A 130 12.25 -4.72 7.48
C ASP A 130 10.99 -5.58 7.38
N GLU A 131 10.02 -5.43 8.30
CA GLU A 131 8.76 -6.18 8.28
C GLU A 131 7.71 -5.52 7.38
N LEU A 132 7.88 -4.24 7.03
CA LEU A 132 6.97 -3.51 6.15
C LEU A 132 7.12 -3.89 4.67
N SER A 133 8.08 -4.74 4.30
CA SER A 133 8.31 -5.11 2.90
C SER A 133 7.20 -6.00 2.30
N ARG A 134 7.25 -6.16 0.98
CA ARG A 134 6.41 -7.12 0.24
C ARG A 134 6.38 -8.52 0.85
N SER A 135 7.54 -9.13 1.07
CA SER A 135 7.68 -10.45 1.73
C SER A 135 7.37 -10.45 3.23
N GLY A 136 7.14 -9.27 3.80
CA GLY A 136 6.90 -9.02 5.22
C GLY A 136 5.41 -8.99 5.51
N ILE A 137 4.86 -7.78 5.67
CA ILE A 137 3.46 -7.52 6.01
C ILE A 137 2.61 -7.29 4.76
N GLU A 138 3.13 -6.78 3.65
CA GLU A 138 2.26 -6.32 2.54
C GLU A 138 1.59 -7.49 1.78
N GLU A 139 2.32 -8.54 1.39
CA GLU A 139 1.89 -9.53 0.38
C GLU A 139 0.45 -10.02 0.58
N TYR A 140 0.07 -10.35 1.82
CA TYR A 140 -1.25 -10.87 2.12
C TYR A 140 -2.17 -9.88 2.84
N ASN A 141 -1.63 -8.78 3.37
CA ASN A 141 -2.37 -7.90 4.29
C ASN A 141 -2.64 -6.51 3.72
N MET A 142 -2.07 -6.20 2.56
CA MET A 142 -2.36 -4.99 1.79
C MET A 142 -3.74 -5.11 1.15
N ALA A 143 -4.71 -4.38 1.69
CA ALA A 143 -6.08 -4.33 1.17
C ALA A 143 -6.14 -3.48 -0.10
N TYR A 144 -5.48 -2.33 -0.06
CA TYR A 144 -5.41 -1.37 -1.15
C TYR A 144 -4.01 -0.75 -1.22
N PHE A 145 -3.66 -0.20 -2.38
CA PHE A 145 -2.41 0.53 -2.53
C PHE A 145 -2.53 1.63 -3.59
N SER A 146 -1.64 2.62 -3.55
CA SER A 146 -1.49 3.64 -4.58
C SER A 146 -0.02 3.86 -4.88
N GLU A 147 0.35 3.79 -6.15
CA GLU A 147 1.72 4.09 -6.60
C GLU A 147 1.72 5.37 -7.43
N VAL A 148 2.67 6.24 -7.11
CA VAL A 148 2.83 7.55 -7.72
C VAL A 148 4.27 7.69 -8.19
N PHE A 149 4.45 7.73 -9.51
CA PHE A 149 5.74 7.87 -10.14
C PHE A 149 5.82 9.18 -10.91
N SER A 150 6.73 10.04 -10.49
CA SER A 150 7.03 11.26 -11.23
C SER A 150 7.60 10.97 -12.63
N PRO A 151 7.43 11.88 -13.61
CA PRO A 151 8.08 11.76 -14.91
C PRO A 151 9.60 11.59 -14.86
N GLY A 152 10.26 12.21 -13.87
CA GLY A 152 11.71 12.10 -13.70
C GLY A 152 12.10 10.71 -13.22
N ILE A 153 11.43 10.18 -12.17
CA ILE A 153 11.76 8.85 -11.67
C ILE A 153 11.45 7.75 -12.68
N LEU A 154 10.37 7.89 -13.47
CA LEU A 154 10.04 6.94 -14.53
C LEU A 154 11.14 6.84 -15.57
N LYS A 155 11.74 7.97 -15.97
CA LYS A 155 12.87 7.95 -16.91
C LYS A 155 14.13 7.36 -16.29
N GLU A 156 14.37 7.66 -15.01
CA GLU A 156 15.58 7.26 -14.30
C GLU A 156 15.61 5.75 -13.98
N ARG A 157 14.52 5.22 -13.43
CA ARG A 157 14.45 3.84 -12.90
C ARG A 157 13.63 2.89 -13.77
N TYR A 158 12.71 3.41 -14.59
CA TYR A 158 11.67 2.62 -15.26
C TYR A 158 11.57 2.92 -16.77
N SER A 159 12.68 3.29 -17.41
CA SER A 159 12.72 3.70 -18.82
C SER A 159 12.11 2.65 -19.76
N THR A 160 12.44 1.37 -19.57
CA THR A 160 11.87 0.27 -20.36
C THR A 160 10.35 0.16 -20.21
N SER A 161 9.82 0.30 -18.99
CA SER A 161 8.37 0.28 -18.75
C SER A 161 7.69 1.49 -19.38
N LEU A 162 8.34 2.66 -19.33
CA LEU A 162 7.85 3.89 -19.96
C LEU A 162 7.83 3.79 -21.50
N GLU A 163 8.84 3.16 -22.10
CA GLU A 163 8.89 2.89 -23.54
C GLU A 163 7.78 1.90 -23.96
N ALA A 164 7.58 0.83 -23.18
CA ALA A 164 6.56 -0.17 -23.46
C ALA A 164 5.13 0.38 -23.27
N ASN A 165 4.91 1.27 -22.30
CA ASN A 165 3.62 1.89 -22.05
C ASN A 165 3.75 3.37 -21.65
N PRO A 166 3.75 4.29 -22.62
CA PRO A 166 3.86 5.73 -22.36
C PRO A 166 2.73 6.31 -21.47
N ASN A 167 1.59 5.62 -21.36
CA ASN A 167 0.44 6.10 -20.58
C ASN A 167 0.65 6.03 -19.05
N ILE A 168 1.67 5.31 -18.58
CA ILE A 168 2.04 5.29 -17.15
C ILE A 168 2.57 6.65 -16.69
N LYS A 169 3.04 7.49 -17.62
CA LYS A 169 3.53 8.82 -17.31
C LYS A 169 2.38 9.75 -16.96
N LYS A 170 2.30 10.13 -15.68
CA LYS A 170 1.33 11.08 -15.16
C LYS A 170 2.02 12.31 -14.59
N ASN A 171 1.37 13.47 -14.76
CA ASN A 171 1.79 14.71 -14.10
C ASN A 171 0.90 15.02 -12.89
N TYR A 172 -0.07 14.15 -12.58
CA TYR A 172 -0.99 14.23 -11.45
C TYR A 172 -1.65 15.62 -11.33
N LYS A 173 -2.12 16.16 -12.47
CA LYS A 173 -2.81 17.46 -12.52
C LYS A 173 -4.28 17.35 -12.16
N LYS A 174 -4.81 16.11 -12.16
CA LYS A 174 -6.19 15.82 -11.84
C LYS A 174 -6.23 14.65 -10.87
N ILE A 175 -7.25 14.62 -10.02
CA ILE A 175 -7.40 13.61 -8.98
C ILE A 175 -7.56 12.19 -9.56
N GLU A 176 -8.12 12.07 -10.77
CA GLU A 176 -8.34 10.77 -11.43
C GLU A 176 -7.06 10.06 -11.84
N ASP A 177 -5.92 10.76 -11.84
CA ASP A 177 -4.59 10.16 -12.03
C ASP A 177 -4.16 9.32 -10.80
N ILE A 178 -4.81 9.51 -9.63
CA ILE A 178 -4.59 8.71 -8.43
C ILE A 178 -5.48 7.48 -8.46
N LYS A 179 -4.85 6.30 -8.50
CA LYS A 179 -5.53 5.00 -8.47
C LYS A 179 -5.28 4.32 -7.14
N ILE A 180 -6.33 3.67 -6.62
CA ILE A 180 -6.29 2.89 -5.38
C ILE A 180 -6.85 1.48 -5.69
N PRO A 181 -6.13 0.65 -6.46
CA PRO A 181 -6.52 -0.74 -6.71
C PRO A 181 -6.52 -1.59 -5.44
N GLU A 182 -7.25 -2.71 -5.50
CA GLU A 182 -7.25 -3.75 -4.47
C GLU A 182 -5.97 -4.61 -4.54
N GLY A 183 -5.54 -5.10 -3.39
CA GLY A 183 -4.48 -6.10 -3.32
C GLY A 183 -5.00 -7.47 -3.75
N LEU A 184 -4.55 -7.98 -4.89
CA LEU A 184 -4.98 -9.28 -5.43
C LEU A 184 -4.78 -10.46 -4.47
N ASN A 185 -3.78 -10.37 -3.60
CA ASN A 185 -3.45 -11.40 -2.62
C ASN A 185 -4.02 -11.12 -1.22
N TYR A 186 -4.93 -10.16 -1.06
CA TYR A 186 -5.51 -9.82 0.22
C TYR A 186 -6.26 -11.01 0.83
N ILE A 187 -5.80 -11.50 2.00
CA ILE A 187 -6.27 -12.79 2.55
C ILE A 187 -7.51 -12.68 3.43
N PHE A 188 -7.78 -11.51 4.00
CA PHE A 188 -8.83 -11.40 4.99
C PHE A 188 -10.22 -11.42 4.36
N ILE A 189 -11.16 -12.06 5.05
CA ILE A 189 -12.55 -12.22 4.61
C ILE A 189 -13.44 -11.39 5.52
N ASN A 190 -14.31 -10.57 4.93
CA ASN A 190 -15.35 -9.84 5.64
C ASN A 190 -16.69 -10.49 5.30
N GLU A 191 -17.39 -11.05 6.29
CA GLU A 191 -18.69 -11.71 6.06
C GLU A 191 -19.82 -10.73 5.67
N GLU A 192 -19.58 -9.42 5.79
CA GLU A 192 -20.58 -8.38 5.53
C GLU A 192 -20.62 -7.85 4.09
N ARG A 193 -19.66 -8.21 3.21
CA ARG A 193 -19.78 -7.94 1.77
C ARG A 193 -20.79 -8.93 1.18
N LYS A 194 -22.09 -8.58 1.22
CA LYS A 194 -23.03 -9.11 0.26
C LYS A 194 -22.62 -8.58 -1.12
N GLU A 195 -22.28 -9.50 -2.00
CA GLU A 195 -22.12 -9.26 -3.45
C GLU A 195 -23.35 -8.54 -4.04
#